data_AF-A0A1M3BDV5-F1
#
_entry.id   AF-A0A1M3BDV5-F1
#
_cell.length_a   1.000
_cell.length_b   1.000
_cell.length_c   1.000
_cell.angle_alpha   90.00
_cell.angle_beta   90.00
_cell.angle_gamma   90.00
#
_symmetry.space_group_name_H-M   'P 1'
#
loop_
_entity.id
_entity.type
_entity.pdbx_description
1 polymer ?
#
loop_
_entity_poly.entity_id
_entity_poly.type
_entity_poly.pdbx_seq_one_letter_code
_entity_poly.pdbx_strand_id
1 'polypeptide(L)'
;MQLERRALYNSLRMNFILDPTLSVESWQVIDYRSLPLESLFQGLERLNIILDKLSFYHLSDEAESPEDLADNLVADSNFSNQDQDKIYLIIFELWRRLIPERMTLSLFCDELDHLIFSHDTGNLTETEAIPDIIANLEIILDENTDDGSNPVEVFQTVALGCANDIESFLYDFIAEQIAAQNLNYASELLEDFSSYVSEVKWFDLLRVQIFSFEDSQAAIILFEQLVSEALQEKDLDYNLELLHSLLKIDDTHFFQLLIKATIPLLEFEDDFRDFLNVCLDYYHHLDLENEENQIASILSKRALISSDKKLEPKDKDFQQVLQIIHHSFK
;
A
#
# COMPACT_ATOMS: atom_id res chain seq x y z
N MET A 1 -5.80 -8.13 19.23
CA MET A 1 -4.61 -8.31 20.08
C MET A 1 -3.63 -9.38 19.58
N GLN A 2 -4.05 -10.59 19.18
CA GLN A 2 -3.10 -11.62 18.68
C GLN A 2 -2.69 -11.43 17.20
N LEU A 3 -3.60 -10.98 16.33
CA LEU A 3 -3.29 -10.63 14.92
C LEU A 3 -2.21 -9.55 14.83
N GLU A 4 -2.36 -8.48 15.62
CA GLU A 4 -1.41 -7.36 15.72
C GLU A 4 -0.01 -7.81 16.15
N ARG A 5 0.11 -8.92 16.89
CA ARG A 5 1.40 -9.43 17.37
C ARG A 5 2.28 -9.85 16.21
N ARG A 6 1.75 -10.56 15.21
CA ARG A 6 2.52 -10.95 14.02
C ARG A 6 2.81 -9.75 13.13
N ALA A 7 1.81 -8.92 12.87
CA ALA A 7 1.94 -7.67 12.10
C ALA A 7 3.09 -6.80 12.64
N LEU A 8 3.19 -6.66 13.96
CA LEU A 8 4.27 -5.93 14.62
C LEU A 8 5.66 -6.46 14.24
N TYR A 9 5.88 -7.77 14.29
CA TYR A 9 7.19 -8.35 13.97
C TYR A 9 7.51 -8.27 12.47
N ASN A 10 6.49 -8.39 11.60
CA ASN A 10 6.66 -8.15 10.17
C ASN A 10 7.07 -6.70 9.91
N SER A 11 6.37 -5.75 10.51
CA SER A 11 6.68 -4.32 10.41
C SER A 11 8.09 -4.01 10.93
N LEU A 12 8.49 -4.56 12.10
CA LEU A 12 9.84 -4.39 12.64
C LEU A 12 10.91 -4.92 11.68
N ARG A 13 10.67 -6.10 11.08
CA ARG A 13 11.60 -6.70 10.13
C ARG A 13 11.71 -5.86 8.85
N MET A 14 10.58 -5.44 8.28
CA MET A 14 10.55 -4.62 7.05
C MET A 14 11.28 -3.29 7.28
N ASN A 15 10.96 -2.60 8.37
CA ASN A 15 11.63 -1.36 8.74
C ASN A 15 13.14 -1.56 8.97
N PHE A 16 13.56 -2.67 9.58
CA PHE A 16 14.97 -2.99 9.77
C PHE A 16 15.72 -3.28 8.47
N ILE A 17 15.05 -3.84 7.46
CA ILE A 17 15.64 -4.05 6.13
C ILE A 17 15.90 -2.69 5.45
N LEU A 18 14.98 -1.74 5.60
CA LEU A 18 15.12 -0.37 5.07
C LEU A 18 16.16 0.44 5.86
N ASP A 19 16.16 0.34 7.19
CA ASP A 19 17.10 1.00 8.09
C ASP A 19 17.69 0.01 9.12
N PRO A 20 18.87 -0.56 8.83
CA PRO A 20 19.57 -1.47 9.75
C PRO A 20 20.08 -0.81 11.04
N THR A 21 19.96 0.52 11.18
CA THR A 21 20.38 1.24 12.40
C THR A 21 19.30 1.27 13.47
N LEU A 22 18.09 0.78 13.16
CA LEU A 22 16.99 0.68 14.12
C LEU A 22 17.41 -0.12 15.36
N SER A 23 17.04 0.42 16.52
CA SER A 23 17.32 -0.20 17.82
C SER A 23 16.32 -1.33 18.10
N VAL A 24 16.55 -2.47 17.48
CA VAL A 24 15.75 -3.70 17.67
C VAL A 24 16.61 -4.83 18.21
N GLU A 25 15.99 -5.75 18.96
CA GLU A 25 16.67 -6.95 19.40
C GLU A 25 16.80 -7.93 18.22
N SER A 26 17.94 -8.62 18.13
CA SER A 26 18.27 -9.42 16.94
C SER A 26 17.21 -10.47 16.60
N TRP A 27 16.53 -11.05 17.59
CA TRP A 27 15.50 -12.08 17.38
C TRP A 27 14.20 -11.52 16.79
N GLN A 28 13.90 -10.24 16.98
CA GLN A 28 12.66 -9.61 16.50
C GLN A 28 12.63 -9.47 14.97
N VAL A 29 13.80 -9.45 14.35
CA VAL A 29 13.98 -9.21 12.91
C VAL A 29 14.63 -10.40 12.19
N ILE A 30 14.73 -11.55 12.86
CA ILE A 30 15.19 -12.78 12.21
C ILE A 30 14.22 -13.12 11.08
N ASP A 31 14.79 -13.47 9.94
CA ASP A 31 14.04 -14.10 8.87
C ASP A 31 13.79 -15.57 9.19
N TYR A 32 12.72 -15.84 9.95
CA TYR A 32 12.36 -17.20 10.33
C TYR A 32 12.05 -18.08 9.10
N ARG A 33 11.60 -17.49 7.98
CA ARG A 33 11.30 -18.19 6.72
C ARG A 33 12.53 -18.82 6.07
N SER A 34 13.73 -18.24 6.25
CA SER A 34 14.97 -18.81 5.72
C SER A 34 15.68 -19.79 6.65
N LEU A 35 15.25 -19.92 7.92
CA LEU A 35 15.85 -20.87 8.85
C LEU A 35 15.50 -22.33 8.47
N PRO A 36 16.44 -23.28 8.56
CA PRO A 36 16.14 -24.71 8.48
C PRO A 36 15.17 -25.16 9.58
N LEU A 37 14.36 -26.18 9.29
CA LEU A 37 13.35 -26.69 10.23
C LEU A 37 13.98 -27.15 11.56
N GLU A 38 15.16 -27.77 11.49
CA GLU A 38 15.92 -28.23 12.66
C GLU A 38 16.34 -27.06 13.56
N SER A 39 16.67 -25.92 12.97
CA SER A 39 17.06 -24.70 13.71
C SER A 39 15.88 -24.12 14.50
N LEU A 40 14.65 -24.26 13.97
CA LEU A 40 13.43 -23.83 14.65
C LEU A 40 13.19 -24.69 15.91
N PHE A 41 13.23 -26.02 15.78
CA PHE A 41 13.10 -26.93 16.93
C PHE A 41 14.22 -26.74 17.97
N GLN A 42 15.48 -26.55 17.53
CA GLN A 42 16.58 -26.20 18.44
C GLN A 42 16.37 -24.86 19.15
N GLY A 43 15.71 -23.90 18.49
CA GLY A 43 15.32 -22.64 19.09
C GLY A 43 14.37 -22.82 20.28
N LEU A 44 13.35 -23.67 20.11
CA LEU A 44 12.42 -24.05 21.18
C LEU A 44 13.14 -24.81 22.31
N GLU A 45 14.04 -25.74 21.97
CA GLU A 45 14.79 -26.52 22.98
C GLU A 45 15.63 -25.60 23.89
N ARG A 46 16.25 -24.55 23.32
CA ARG A 46 16.99 -23.53 24.10
C ARG A 46 16.09 -22.73 25.04
N LEU A 47 14.80 -22.65 24.75
CA LEU A 47 13.76 -22.04 25.59
C LEU A 47 13.10 -23.08 26.51
N ASN A 48 13.70 -24.27 26.67
CA ASN A 48 13.19 -25.39 27.47
C ASN A 48 11.87 -26.00 26.97
N ILE A 49 11.52 -25.79 25.69
CA ILE A 49 10.41 -26.47 25.03
C ILE A 49 10.97 -27.58 24.14
N ILE A 50 10.78 -28.83 24.55
CA ILE A 50 11.27 -29.99 23.82
C ILE A 50 10.14 -30.46 22.89
N LEU A 51 10.25 -30.09 21.62
CA LEU A 51 9.35 -30.54 20.56
C LEU A 51 10.15 -31.12 19.39
N ASP A 52 9.60 -32.17 18.82
CA ASP A 52 9.99 -32.73 17.54
C ASP A 52 8.80 -32.66 16.57
N LYS A 53 9.01 -33.07 15.31
CA LYS A 53 7.96 -33.02 14.30
C LYS A 53 6.72 -33.85 14.66
N LEU A 54 6.87 -34.99 15.33
CA LEU A 54 5.74 -35.88 15.66
C LEU A 54 4.91 -35.32 16.81
N SER A 55 5.58 -34.86 17.87
CA SER A 55 4.95 -34.19 19.00
C SER A 55 4.30 -32.87 18.60
N PHE A 56 4.89 -32.11 17.65
CA PHE A 56 4.27 -30.92 17.11
C PHE A 56 2.92 -31.22 16.44
N TYR A 57 2.85 -32.23 15.56
CA TYR A 57 1.58 -32.65 14.96
C TYR A 57 0.54 -33.05 16.02
N HIS A 58 0.96 -33.83 17.02
CA HIS A 58 0.05 -34.28 18.06
C HIS A 58 -0.54 -33.11 18.86
N LEU A 59 0.27 -32.12 19.22
CA LEU A 59 -0.20 -30.94 19.95
C LEU A 59 -1.03 -30.01 19.06
N SER A 60 -0.70 -29.91 17.77
CA SER A 60 -1.47 -29.09 16.84
C SER A 60 -2.88 -29.61 16.60
N ASP A 61 -3.12 -30.92 16.75
CA ASP A 61 -4.47 -31.49 16.66
C ASP A 61 -5.40 -30.95 17.77
N GLU A 62 -4.83 -30.54 18.91
CA GLU A 62 -5.57 -30.02 20.06
C GLU A 62 -5.71 -28.49 20.05
N ALA A 63 -4.96 -27.79 19.21
CA ALA A 63 -4.98 -26.34 19.10
C ALA A 63 -5.72 -25.88 17.84
N GLU A 64 -6.38 -24.73 17.87
CA GLU A 64 -7.11 -24.17 16.72
C GLU A 64 -6.20 -23.37 15.77
N SER A 65 -5.16 -22.72 16.32
CA SER A 65 -4.26 -21.79 15.62
C SER A 65 -2.82 -21.87 16.14
N PRO A 66 -1.82 -21.30 15.43
CA PRO A 66 -0.46 -21.18 15.97
C PRO A 66 -0.41 -20.33 17.25
N GLU A 67 -1.28 -19.33 17.38
CA GLU A 67 -1.42 -18.52 18.60
C GLU A 67 -1.88 -19.36 19.78
N ASP A 68 -2.93 -20.17 19.60
CA ASP A 68 -3.48 -21.04 20.63
C ASP A 68 -2.45 -22.10 21.06
N LEU A 69 -1.74 -22.72 20.10
CA LEU A 69 -0.66 -23.65 20.42
C LEU A 69 0.47 -22.98 21.21
N ALA A 70 0.89 -21.77 20.81
CA ALA A 70 1.92 -21.04 21.51
C ALA A 70 1.50 -20.68 22.94
N ASP A 71 0.25 -20.23 23.12
CA ASP A 71 -0.31 -19.89 24.43
C ASP A 71 -0.42 -21.12 25.34
N ASN A 72 -0.85 -22.27 24.81
CA ASN A 72 -0.92 -23.54 25.54
C ASN A 72 0.45 -24.03 25.99
N LEU A 73 1.50 -23.83 25.19
CA LEU A 73 2.88 -24.21 25.54
C LEU A 73 3.46 -23.35 26.67
N VAL A 74 3.00 -22.11 26.84
CA VAL A 74 3.53 -21.18 27.85
C VAL A 74 2.65 -21.04 29.09
N ALA A 75 1.38 -21.47 29.04
CA ALA A 75 0.36 -21.24 30.08
C ALA A 75 0.80 -21.66 31.50
N ASP A 76 1.51 -22.78 31.64
CA ASP A 76 1.93 -23.33 32.94
C ASP A 76 3.37 -22.94 33.34
N SER A 77 4.02 -22.06 32.58
CA SER A 77 5.46 -21.76 32.72
C SER A 77 5.73 -20.30 33.04
N ASN A 78 6.76 -20.05 33.86
CA ASN A 78 7.21 -18.70 34.21
C ASN A 78 8.13 -18.10 33.12
N PHE A 79 7.66 -18.04 31.88
CA PHE A 79 8.40 -17.39 30.78
C PHE A 79 8.29 -15.87 30.89
N SER A 80 9.37 -15.17 30.53
CA SER A 80 9.33 -13.73 30.31
C SER A 80 8.50 -13.41 29.04
N ASN A 81 7.93 -12.21 28.93
CA ASN A 81 7.19 -11.80 27.73
C ASN A 81 8.05 -11.97 26.45
N GLN A 82 9.33 -11.64 26.54
CA GLN A 82 10.29 -11.78 25.45
C GLN A 82 10.46 -13.25 25.02
N ASP A 83 10.49 -14.18 25.97
CA ASP A 83 10.60 -15.60 25.64
C ASP A 83 9.29 -16.14 25.07
N GLN A 84 8.14 -15.69 25.58
CA GLN A 84 6.83 -16.02 24.99
C GLN A 84 6.73 -15.54 23.54
N ASP A 85 7.25 -14.35 23.22
CA ASP A 85 7.30 -13.83 21.84
C ASP A 85 8.20 -14.67 20.93
N LYS A 86 9.39 -15.05 21.41
CA LYS A 86 10.29 -15.94 20.65
C LYS A 86 9.66 -17.30 20.39
N ILE A 87 8.98 -17.87 21.39
CA ILE A 87 8.26 -19.14 21.25
C ILE A 87 7.16 -18.99 20.21
N TYR A 88 6.34 -17.94 20.32
CA TYR A 88 5.28 -17.65 19.36
C TYR A 88 5.82 -17.56 17.93
N LEU A 89 6.87 -16.78 17.67
CA LEU A 89 7.45 -16.64 16.34
C LEU A 89 7.94 -17.96 15.73
N ILE A 90 8.52 -18.83 16.57
CA ILE A 90 8.95 -20.15 16.11
C ILE A 90 7.76 -21.07 15.84
N ILE A 91 6.76 -21.11 16.75
CA ILE A 91 5.56 -21.93 16.60
C ILE A 91 4.77 -21.51 15.36
N PHE A 92 4.64 -20.21 15.12
CA PHE A 92 3.99 -19.65 13.94
C PHE A 92 4.65 -20.15 12.64
N GLU A 93 5.99 -20.08 12.56
CA GLU A 93 6.72 -20.55 11.39
C GLU A 93 6.66 -22.09 11.24
N LEU A 94 6.69 -22.84 12.34
CA LEU A 94 6.50 -24.29 12.30
C LEU A 94 5.11 -24.67 11.80
N TRP A 95 4.06 -23.98 12.25
CA TRP A 95 2.68 -24.20 11.82
C TRP A 95 2.55 -23.94 10.32
N ARG A 96 3.03 -22.79 9.84
CA ARG A 96 3.04 -22.42 8.41
C ARG A 96 3.62 -23.51 7.51
N ARG A 97 4.71 -24.15 7.96
CA ARG A 97 5.42 -25.16 7.16
C ARG A 97 4.88 -26.58 7.30
N LEU A 98 4.41 -26.94 8.48
CA LEU A 98 4.06 -28.33 8.79
C LEU A 98 2.57 -28.61 8.62
N ILE A 99 1.73 -27.57 8.71
CA ILE A 99 0.26 -27.64 8.69
C ILE A 99 -0.30 -26.55 7.75
N PRO A 100 0.14 -26.49 6.48
CA PRO A 100 -0.29 -25.46 5.54
C PRO A 100 -1.80 -25.50 5.25
N GLU A 101 -2.46 -26.65 5.45
CA GLU A 101 -3.89 -26.84 5.24
C GLU A 101 -4.78 -26.16 6.28
N ARG A 102 -4.22 -25.73 7.42
CA ARG A 102 -4.94 -25.02 8.49
C ARG A 102 -4.54 -23.55 8.52
N MET A 103 -4.81 -22.86 7.41
CA MET A 103 -4.57 -21.43 7.25
C MET A 103 -5.44 -20.64 8.23
N THR A 104 -4.82 -19.79 9.03
CA THR A 104 -5.49 -18.82 9.90
C THR A 104 -5.37 -17.43 9.29
N LEU A 105 -6.19 -16.48 9.75
CA LEU A 105 -6.09 -15.09 9.29
C LEU A 105 -4.69 -14.49 9.53
N SER A 106 -4.05 -14.81 10.66
CA SER A 106 -2.69 -14.34 10.94
C SER A 106 -1.65 -14.90 9.96
N LEU A 107 -1.77 -16.17 9.56
CA LEU A 107 -0.92 -16.78 8.54
C LEU A 107 -1.18 -16.19 7.14
N PHE A 108 -2.45 -15.93 6.82
CA PHE A 108 -2.83 -15.26 5.59
C PHE A 108 -2.22 -13.86 5.50
N CYS A 109 -2.39 -13.02 6.53
CA CYS A 109 -1.82 -11.68 6.57
C CYS A 109 -0.28 -11.70 6.47
N ASP A 110 0.37 -12.67 7.15
CA ASP A 110 1.83 -12.84 7.04
C ASP A 110 2.30 -13.19 5.63
N GLU A 111 1.54 -14.03 4.92
CA GLU A 111 1.84 -14.38 3.54
C GLU A 111 1.58 -13.22 2.58
N LEU A 112 0.47 -12.51 2.75
CA LEU A 112 0.15 -11.31 1.99
C LEU A 112 1.27 -10.26 2.14
N ASP A 113 1.69 -9.97 3.37
CA ASP A 113 2.80 -9.05 3.66
C ASP A 113 4.11 -9.46 2.97
N HIS A 114 4.42 -10.75 3.01
CA HIS A 114 5.62 -11.29 2.39
C HIS A 114 5.58 -11.16 0.87
N LEU A 115 4.43 -11.43 0.27
CA LEU A 115 4.23 -11.34 -1.18
C LEU A 115 4.27 -9.88 -1.64
N ILE A 116 3.62 -8.96 -0.94
CA ILE A 116 3.71 -7.50 -1.21
C ILE A 116 5.17 -7.05 -1.17
N PHE A 117 5.90 -7.37 -0.10
CA PHE A 117 7.32 -7.01 -0.01
C PHE A 117 8.17 -7.61 -1.15
N SER A 118 7.86 -8.85 -1.55
CA SER A 118 8.56 -9.50 -2.67
C SER A 118 8.22 -8.88 -4.02
N HIS A 119 6.98 -8.40 -4.17
CA HIS A 119 6.49 -7.66 -5.34
C HIS A 119 7.27 -6.36 -5.49
N ASP A 120 7.26 -5.52 -4.46
CA ASP A 120 7.84 -4.17 -4.50
C ASP A 120 9.36 -4.20 -4.67
N THR A 121 10.01 -5.26 -4.17
CA THR A 121 11.47 -5.45 -4.33
C THR A 121 11.85 -6.16 -5.64
N GLY A 122 10.88 -6.52 -6.48
CA GLY A 122 11.12 -7.23 -7.75
C GLY A 122 11.66 -8.65 -7.58
N ASN A 123 11.45 -9.27 -6.41
CA ASN A 123 11.95 -10.61 -6.07
C ASN A 123 10.88 -11.70 -6.17
N LEU A 124 9.71 -11.41 -6.73
CA LEU A 124 8.70 -12.42 -7.01
C LEU A 124 9.22 -13.47 -7.99
N THR A 125 9.25 -14.73 -7.54
CA THR A 125 9.62 -15.87 -8.37
C THR A 125 8.46 -16.42 -9.18
N GLU A 126 7.23 -16.24 -8.69
CA GLU A 126 6.00 -16.78 -9.25
C GLU A 126 5.06 -15.62 -9.61
N THR A 127 4.69 -15.52 -10.89
CA THR A 127 3.90 -14.41 -11.42
C THR A 127 2.43 -14.45 -10.98
N GLU A 128 1.91 -15.61 -10.61
CA GLU A 128 0.50 -15.82 -10.21
C GLU A 128 0.29 -15.64 -8.70
N ALA A 129 1.36 -15.55 -7.90
CA ALA A 129 1.26 -15.52 -6.44
C ALA A 129 0.50 -14.29 -5.89
N ILE A 130 0.65 -13.12 -6.51
CA ILE A 130 -0.07 -11.90 -6.12
C ILE A 130 -1.56 -11.99 -6.52
N PRO A 131 -1.92 -12.29 -7.78
CA PRO A 131 -3.31 -12.53 -8.14
C PRO A 131 -4.01 -13.58 -7.25
N ASP A 132 -3.32 -14.69 -6.94
CA ASP A 132 -3.88 -15.76 -6.11
C ASP A 132 -4.14 -15.31 -4.67
N ILE A 133 -3.23 -14.55 -4.05
CA ILE A 133 -3.44 -14.06 -2.69
C ILE A 133 -4.52 -12.97 -2.63
N ILE A 134 -4.66 -12.14 -3.67
CA ILE A 134 -5.73 -11.15 -3.79
C ILE A 134 -7.08 -11.84 -3.96
N ALA A 135 -7.19 -12.89 -4.78
CA ALA A 135 -8.42 -13.66 -4.90
C ALA A 135 -8.80 -14.34 -3.57
N ASN A 136 -7.82 -14.82 -2.80
CA ASN A 136 -8.07 -15.33 -1.45
C ASN A 136 -8.51 -14.23 -0.47
N LEU A 137 -7.98 -13.00 -0.61
CA LEU A 137 -8.44 -11.85 0.16
C LEU A 137 -9.93 -11.60 -0.11
N GLU A 138 -10.33 -11.51 -1.37
CA GLU A 138 -11.72 -11.30 -1.79
C GLU A 138 -12.65 -12.35 -1.16
N ILE A 139 -12.31 -13.64 -1.25
CA ILE A 139 -13.08 -14.73 -0.64
C ILE A 139 -13.26 -14.51 0.88
N ILE A 140 -12.18 -14.16 1.59
CA ILE A 140 -12.25 -13.90 3.04
C ILE A 140 -13.20 -12.73 3.33
N LEU A 141 -13.13 -11.65 2.54
CA LEU A 141 -13.97 -10.47 2.73
C LEU A 141 -15.45 -10.76 2.46
N ASP A 142 -15.73 -11.48 1.37
CA ASP A 142 -17.07 -11.86 0.94
C ASP A 142 -17.75 -12.78 1.96
N GLU A 143 -17.07 -13.82 2.44
CA GLU A 143 -17.63 -14.75 3.44
C GLU A 143 -18.08 -14.02 4.71
N ASN A 144 -17.29 -13.06 5.19
CA ASN A 144 -17.62 -12.29 6.39
C ASN A 144 -18.72 -11.26 6.15
N THR A 145 -18.81 -10.71 4.94
CA THR A 145 -19.85 -9.76 4.53
C THR A 145 -21.20 -10.45 4.33
N ASP A 146 -21.20 -11.64 3.72
CA ASP A 146 -22.38 -12.49 3.56
C ASP A 146 -22.98 -12.92 4.91
N ASP A 147 -22.12 -13.08 5.94
CA ASP A 147 -22.52 -13.30 7.33
C ASP A 147 -23.11 -12.04 8.00
N GLY A 148 -23.18 -10.92 7.29
CA GLY A 148 -23.84 -9.68 7.69
C GLY A 148 -22.93 -8.62 8.32
N SER A 149 -21.61 -8.80 8.21
CA SER A 149 -20.64 -7.81 8.68
C SER A 149 -20.57 -6.60 7.76
N ASN A 150 -20.07 -5.47 8.26
CA ASN A 150 -19.83 -4.29 7.43
C ASN A 150 -18.56 -4.51 6.57
N PRO A 151 -18.62 -4.35 5.23
CA PRO A 151 -17.47 -4.58 4.34
C PRO A 151 -16.20 -3.84 4.76
N VAL A 152 -16.31 -2.54 5.03
CA VAL A 152 -15.16 -1.68 5.40
C VAL A 152 -14.56 -2.12 6.74
N GLU A 153 -15.39 -2.49 7.72
CA GLU A 153 -14.89 -2.97 9.02
C GLU A 153 -14.18 -4.33 8.90
N VAL A 154 -14.67 -5.22 8.03
CA VAL A 154 -14.02 -6.51 7.73
C VAL A 154 -12.65 -6.26 7.08
N PHE A 155 -12.60 -5.42 6.05
CA PHE A 155 -11.35 -5.06 5.37
C PHE A 155 -10.33 -4.46 6.35
N GLN A 156 -10.76 -3.52 7.18
CA GLN A 156 -9.91 -2.93 8.23
C GLN A 156 -9.41 -3.97 9.23
N THR A 157 -10.20 -4.99 9.56
CA THR A 157 -9.77 -6.07 10.45
C THR A 157 -8.62 -6.88 9.84
N VAL A 158 -8.68 -7.17 8.54
CA VAL A 158 -7.60 -7.84 7.81
C VAL A 158 -6.37 -6.93 7.71
N ALA A 159 -6.58 -5.65 7.39
CA ALA A 159 -5.50 -4.66 7.28
C ALA A 159 -4.74 -4.50 8.60
N LEU A 160 -5.42 -4.52 9.75
CA LEU A 160 -4.78 -4.50 11.08
C LEU A 160 -3.90 -5.72 11.37
N GLY A 161 -4.14 -6.83 10.68
CA GLY A 161 -3.31 -8.03 10.74
C GLY A 161 -2.06 -7.98 9.85
N CYS A 162 -1.95 -6.97 8.98
CA CYS A 162 -0.85 -6.80 8.03
C CYS A 162 0.10 -5.69 8.49
N ALA A 163 1.36 -5.79 8.05
CA ALA A 163 2.37 -4.75 8.22
C ALA A 163 2.32 -3.70 7.09
N ASN A 164 1.92 -4.11 5.89
CA ASN A 164 1.74 -3.21 4.75
C ASN A 164 0.35 -2.56 4.76
N ASP A 165 0.27 -1.38 4.13
CA ASP A 165 -1.00 -0.75 3.80
C ASP A 165 -1.64 -1.46 2.60
N ILE A 166 -2.64 -2.30 2.89
CA ILE A 166 -3.29 -3.13 1.87
C ILE A 166 -4.13 -2.29 0.90
N GLU A 167 -4.75 -1.19 1.37
CA GLU A 167 -5.55 -0.33 0.50
C GLU A 167 -4.67 0.39 -0.52
N SER A 168 -3.54 0.95 -0.05
CA SER A 168 -2.54 1.57 -0.92
C SER A 168 -1.93 0.56 -1.90
N PHE A 169 -1.59 -0.65 -1.41
CA PHE A 169 -1.07 -1.70 -2.28
C PHE A 169 -2.08 -2.10 -3.37
N LEU A 170 -3.37 -2.26 -3.04
CA LEU A 170 -4.40 -2.58 -4.03
C LEU A 170 -4.52 -1.48 -5.09
N TYR A 171 -4.49 -0.21 -4.68
CA TYR A 171 -4.49 0.92 -5.61
C TYR A 171 -3.30 0.83 -6.58
N ASP A 172 -2.08 0.72 -6.06
CA ASP A 172 -0.85 0.66 -6.86
C ASP A 172 -0.86 -0.55 -7.80
N PHE A 173 -1.24 -1.72 -7.29
CA PHE A 173 -1.30 -2.94 -8.08
C PHE A 173 -2.32 -2.83 -9.24
N ILE A 174 -3.51 -2.27 -8.99
CA ILE A 174 -4.51 -2.03 -10.04
C ILE A 174 -3.97 -1.02 -11.06
N ALA A 175 -3.33 0.06 -10.61
CA ALA A 175 -2.71 1.05 -11.49
C ALA A 175 -1.65 0.42 -12.41
N GLU A 176 -0.83 -0.49 -11.88
CA GLU A 176 0.13 -1.29 -12.67
C GLU A 176 -0.55 -2.19 -13.69
N GLN A 177 -1.67 -2.84 -13.33
CA GLN A 177 -2.46 -3.64 -14.30
C GLN A 177 -3.01 -2.77 -15.43
N ILE A 178 -3.48 -1.57 -15.13
CA ILE A 178 -3.94 -0.59 -16.15
C ILE A 178 -2.77 -0.19 -17.05
N ALA A 179 -1.60 0.13 -16.49
CA ALA A 179 -0.40 0.48 -17.24
C ALA A 179 0.08 -0.66 -18.15
N ALA A 180 -0.08 -1.92 -17.70
CA ALA A 180 0.19 -3.13 -18.47
C ALA A 180 -0.91 -3.46 -19.51
N GLN A 181 -1.97 -2.66 -19.62
CA GLN A 181 -3.14 -2.88 -20.47
C GLN A 181 -3.96 -4.14 -20.14
N ASN A 182 -3.87 -4.63 -18.90
CA ASN A 182 -4.72 -5.71 -18.38
C ASN A 182 -6.08 -5.15 -17.90
N LEU A 183 -6.78 -4.40 -18.77
CA LEU A 183 -7.93 -3.57 -18.40
C LEU A 183 -9.10 -4.37 -17.82
N ASN A 184 -9.39 -5.56 -18.36
CA ASN A 184 -10.47 -6.41 -17.85
C ASN A 184 -10.20 -6.81 -16.39
N TYR A 185 -8.97 -7.26 -16.09
CA TYR A 185 -8.61 -7.68 -14.75
C TYR A 185 -8.58 -6.51 -13.77
N ALA A 186 -8.05 -5.35 -14.20
CA ALA A 186 -8.11 -4.14 -13.40
C ALA A 186 -9.56 -3.70 -13.11
N SER A 187 -10.46 -3.85 -14.08
CA SER A 187 -11.88 -3.53 -13.90
C SER A 187 -12.58 -4.49 -12.93
N GLU A 188 -12.29 -5.80 -13.01
CA GLU A 188 -12.78 -6.80 -12.06
C GLU A 188 -12.34 -6.43 -10.63
N LEU A 189 -11.04 -6.22 -10.42
CA LEU A 189 -10.50 -5.80 -9.11
C LEU A 189 -11.17 -4.53 -8.56
N LEU A 190 -11.44 -3.53 -9.40
CA LEU A 190 -12.14 -2.33 -8.97
C LEU A 190 -13.59 -2.60 -8.59
N GLU A 191 -14.28 -3.52 -9.27
CA GLU A 191 -15.65 -3.92 -8.92
C GLU A 191 -15.66 -4.67 -7.58
N ASP A 192 -14.78 -5.66 -7.45
CA ASP A 192 -14.71 -6.57 -6.31
C ASP A 192 -14.33 -5.81 -5.02
N PHE A 193 -13.36 -4.89 -5.09
CA PHE A 193 -12.84 -4.20 -3.90
C PHE A 193 -13.49 -2.86 -3.54
N SER A 194 -14.28 -2.25 -4.42
CA SER A 194 -14.82 -0.89 -4.18
C SER A 194 -15.73 -0.76 -2.96
N SER A 195 -16.38 -1.84 -2.55
CA SER A 195 -17.25 -1.83 -1.37
C SER A 195 -16.47 -1.92 -0.04
N TYR A 196 -15.22 -2.35 -0.12
CA TYR A 196 -14.35 -2.66 1.02
C TYR A 196 -13.41 -1.50 1.37
N VAL A 197 -12.94 -0.75 0.37
CA VAL A 197 -12.00 0.36 0.56
C VAL A 197 -12.64 1.56 1.25
N SER A 198 -11.83 2.30 2.01
CA SER A 198 -12.29 3.48 2.73
C SER A 198 -12.34 4.73 1.86
N GLU A 199 -11.39 4.87 0.93
CA GLU A 199 -11.25 6.03 0.07
C GLU A 199 -11.63 5.73 -1.39
N VAL A 200 -12.93 5.50 -1.62
CA VAL A 200 -13.52 5.15 -2.93
C VAL A 200 -13.11 6.10 -4.07
N LYS A 201 -12.86 7.38 -3.76
CA LYS A 201 -12.44 8.40 -4.73
C LYS A 201 -11.18 8.02 -5.50
N TRP A 202 -10.23 7.34 -4.86
CA TRP A 202 -9.01 6.88 -5.54
C TRP A 202 -9.31 5.75 -6.51
N PHE A 203 -10.19 4.83 -6.13
CA PHE A 203 -10.65 3.77 -7.03
C PHE A 203 -11.46 4.32 -8.21
N ASP A 204 -12.28 5.34 -7.99
CA ASP A 204 -12.97 6.03 -9.08
C ASP A 204 -12.01 6.72 -10.04
N LEU A 205 -10.87 7.21 -9.55
CA LEU A 205 -9.83 7.75 -10.43
C LEU A 205 -9.21 6.67 -11.33
N LEU A 206 -8.96 5.47 -10.80
CA LEU A 206 -8.53 4.32 -11.61
C LEU A 206 -9.60 3.91 -12.63
N ARG A 207 -10.89 3.98 -12.28
CA ARG A 207 -11.99 3.76 -13.24
C ARG A 207 -11.96 4.76 -14.38
N VAL A 208 -11.71 6.04 -14.10
CA VAL A 208 -11.53 7.04 -15.17
C VAL A 208 -10.39 6.64 -16.10
N GLN A 209 -9.27 6.15 -15.54
CA GLN A 209 -8.15 5.70 -16.37
C GLN A 209 -8.55 4.53 -17.28
N ILE A 210 -9.28 3.53 -16.78
CA ILE A 210 -9.80 2.43 -17.62
C ILE A 210 -10.72 2.97 -18.71
N PHE A 211 -11.71 3.79 -18.35
CA PHE A 211 -12.63 4.37 -19.33
C PHE A 211 -11.93 5.25 -20.36
N SER A 212 -10.81 5.90 -20.04
CA SER A 212 -10.05 6.66 -21.04
C SER A 212 -9.55 5.80 -22.22
N PHE A 213 -9.38 4.48 -22.02
CA PHE A 213 -9.04 3.53 -23.08
C PHE A 213 -10.27 2.96 -23.81
N GLU A 214 -11.41 2.82 -23.13
CA GLU A 214 -12.57 2.08 -23.62
C GLU A 214 -13.76 2.97 -24.05
N ASP A 215 -14.09 3.99 -23.26
CA ASP A 215 -15.20 4.92 -23.45
C ASP A 215 -14.82 6.32 -22.92
N SER A 216 -14.28 7.15 -23.82
CA SER A 216 -13.83 8.50 -23.46
C SER A 216 -14.96 9.42 -22.99
N GLN A 217 -16.22 9.18 -23.39
CA GLN A 217 -17.35 9.98 -22.91
C GLN A 217 -17.68 9.63 -21.46
N ALA A 218 -17.70 8.33 -21.13
CA ALA A 218 -17.87 7.89 -19.75
C ALA A 218 -16.73 8.39 -18.84
N ALA A 219 -15.49 8.36 -19.33
CA ALA A 219 -14.33 8.90 -18.62
C ALA A 219 -14.50 10.39 -18.29
N ILE A 220 -14.89 11.21 -19.28
CA ILE A 220 -15.11 12.66 -19.08
C ILE A 220 -16.21 12.92 -18.04
N ILE A 221 -17.34 12.19 -18.11
CA ILE A 221 -18.46 12.36 -17.19
C ILE A 221 -18.05 12.03 -15.76
N LEU A 222 -17.38 10.89 -15.55
CA LEU A 222 -16.90 10.49 -14.23
C LEU A 222 -15.84 11.47 -13.72
N PHE A 223 -14.90 11.87 -14.57
CA PHE A 223 -13.86 12.83 -14.20
C PHE A 223 -14.44 14.21 -13.80
N GLU A 224 -15.48 14.70 -14.49
CA GLU A 224 -16.17 15.93 -14.10
C GLU A 224 -16.74 15.85 -12.68
N GLN A 225 -17.27 14.69 -12.29
CA GLN A 225 -17.76 14.44 -10.92
C GLN A 225 -16.61 14.50 -9.91
N LEU A 226 -15.51 13.80 -10.18
CA LEU A 226 -14.33 13.78 -9.32
C LEU A 226 -13.72 15.18 -9.14
N VAL A 227 -13.63 15.99 -10.20
CA VAL A 227 -13.20 17.39 -10.11
C VAL A 227 -14.14 18.20 -9.22
N SER A 228 -15.45 18.05 -9.39
CA SER A 228 -16.43 18.76 -8.57
C SER A 228 -16.32 18.44 -7.08
N GLU A 229 -16.00 17.18 -6.74
CA GLU A 229 -15.75 16.73 -5.37
C GLU A 229 -14.42 17.29 -4.81
N ALA A 230 -13.35 17.19 -5.59
CA ALA A 230 -12.02 17.69 -5.21
C ALA A 230 -12.02 19.20 -4.87
N LEU A 231 -12.78 19.99 -5.63
CA LEU A 231 -12.97 21.43 -5.38
C LEU A 231 -13.62 21.74 -4.01
N GLN A 232 -14.34 20.77 -3.42
CA GLN A 232 -14.98 20.91 -2.11
C GLN A 232 -14.07 20.43 -0.97
N GLU A 233 -13.38 19.30 -1.16
CA GLU A 233 -12.57 18.65 -0.12
C GLU A 233 -11.27 19.40 0.19
N LYS A 234 -10.69 20.10 -0.80
CA LYS A 234 -9.40 20.81 -0.67
C LYS A 234 -8.24 19.90 -0.25
N ASP A 235 -8.23 18.70 -0.82
CA ASP A 235 -7.17 17.73 -0.68
C ASP A 235 -6.10 18.01 -1.75
N LEU A 236 -4.84 18.21 -1.33
CA LEU A 236 -3.74 18.54 -2.24
C LEU A 236 -3.36 17.33 -3.09
N ASP A 237 -3.16 16.17 -2.45
CA ASP A 237 -2.67 14.97 -3.11
C ASP A 237 -3.67 14.51 -4.15
N TYR A 238 -4.96 14.53 -3.80
CA TYR A 238 -6.03 14.21 -4.74
C TYR A 238 -6.12 15.19 -5.91
N ASN A 239 -5.90 16.49 -5.67
CA ASN A 239 -5.86 17.48 -6.74
C ASN A 239 -4.68 17.27 -7.70
N LEU A 240 -3.51 16.92 -7.17
CA LEU A 240 -2.32 16.63 -7.98
C LEU A 240 -2.53 15.38 -8.83
N GLU A 241 -3.12 14.33 -8.28
CA GLU A 241 -3.38 13.09 -9.04
C GLU A 241 -4.45 13.28 -10.13
N LEU A 242 -5.50 14.09 -9.85
CA LEU A 242 -6.47 14.49 -10.87
C LEU A 242 -5.80 15.30 -12.00
N LEU A 243 -4.88 16.22 -11.66
CA LEU A 243 -4.13 16.97 -12.66
C LEU A 243 -3.22 16.05 -13.50
N HIS A 244 -2.61 15.03 -12.89
CA HIS A 244 -1.83 14.04 -13.63
C HIS A 244 -2.71 13.21 -14.57
N SER A 245 -3.91 12.82 -14.11
CA SER A 245 -4.87 12.06 -14.90
C SER A 245 -5.43 12.82 -16.12
N LEU A 246 -5.39 14.16 -16.12
CA LEU A 246 -5.83 14.98 -17.25
C LEU A 246 -5.05 14.74 -18.55
N LEU A 247 -3.80 14.27 -18.46
CA LEU A 247 -2.99 13.90 -19.61
C LEU A 247 -3.69 12.85 -20.50
N LYS A 248 -4.65 12.10 -19.95
CA LYS A 248 -5.41 11.07 -20.67
C LYS A 248 -6.75 11.58 -21.23
N ILE A 249 -7.26 12.72 -20.74
CA ILE A 249 -8.62 13.22 -21.06
C ILE A 249 -8.58 14.41 -22.04
N ASP A 250 -7.43 15.09 -22.15
CA ASP A 250 -7.18 16.23 -23.06
C ASP A 250 -8.22 17.37 -22.91
N ASP A 251 -8.54 17.72 -21.66
CA ASP A 251 -9.44 18.84 -21.34
C ASP A 251 -8.73 19.97 -20.57
N THR A 252 -8.46 21.05 -21.31
CA THR A 252 -7.80 22.26 -20.80
C THR A 252 -8.64 23.01 -19.75
N HIS A 253 -9.97 22.86 -19.77
CA HIS A 253 -10.86 23.54 -18.83
C HIS A 253 -10.69 23.01 -17.41
N PHE A 254 -10.69 21.68 -17.25
CA PHE A 254 -10.48 21.04 -15.95
C PHE A 254 -9.10 21.35 -15.39
N PHE A 255 -8.07 21.39 -16.25
CA PHE A 255 -6.72 21.78 -15.83
C PHE A 255 -6.71 23.15 -15.15
N GLN A 256 -7.37 24.15 -15.75
CA GLN A 256 -7.46 25.49 -15.18
C GLN A 256 -8.22 25.55 -13.86
N LEU A 257 -9.27 24.73 -13.71
CA LEU A 257 -10.06 24.67 -12.47
C LEU A 257 -9.22 24.06 -11.34
N LEU A 258 -8.62 22.90 -11.59
CA LEU A 258 -7.81 22.18 -10.62
C LEU A 258 -6.56 22.97 -10.23
N ILE A 259 -5.84 23.58 -11.18
CA ILE A 259 -4.69 24.44 -10.84
C ILE A 259 -5.08 25.56 -9.88
N LYS A 260 -6.21 26.25 -10.13
CA LYS A 260 -6.67 27.34 -9.26
C LYS A 260 -7.03 26.85 -7.87
N ALA A 261 -7.49 25.60 -7.73
CA ALA A 261 -7.80 24.97 -6.46
C ALA A 261 -6.56 24.41 -5.76
N THR A 262 -5.54 23.98 -6.51
CA THR A 262 -4.29 23.37 -6.02
C THR A 262 -3.34 24.42 -5.47
N ILE A 263 -3.15 25.55 -6.19
CA ILE A 263 -2.19 26.61 -5.83
C ILE A 263 -2.32 27.07 -4.35
N PRO A 264 -3.53 27.31 -3.80
CA PRO A 264 -3.67 27.73 -2.41
C PRO A 264 -3.32 26.65 -1.37
N LEU A 265 -3.21 25.39 -1.77
CA LEU A 265 -2.93 24.24 -0.90
C LEU A 265 -1.42 23.93 -0.80
N LEU A 266 -0.60 24.53 -1.67
CA LEU A 266 0.85 24.34 -1.66
C LEU A 266 1.46 25.02 -0.43
N GLU A 267 1.93 24.23 0.53
CA GLU A 267 2.50 24.70 1.79
C GLU A 267 4.01 24.56 1.85
N PHE A 268 4.56 23.48 1.30
CA PHE A 268 5.97 23.11 1.39
C PHE A 268 6.67 23.12 0.02
N GLU A 269 7.99 23.01 0.07
CA GLU A 269 8.83 22.95 -1.13
C GLU A 269 8.57 21.67 -1.93
N ASP A 270 8.28 20.57 -1.24
CA ASP A 270 7.94 19.28 -1.85
C ASP A 270 6.66 19.40 -2.69
N ASP A 271 5.57 19.88 -2.08
CA ASP A 271 4.28 20.18 -2.75
C ASP A 271 4.49 20.98 -4.05
N PHE A 272 5.35 22.00 -3.98
CA PHE A 272 5.61 22.85 -5.13
C PHE A 272 6.36 22.10 -6.23
N ARG A 273 7.32 21.22 -5.89
CA ARG A 273 8.04 20.44 -6.89
C ARG A 273 7.13 19.43 -7.57
N ASP A 274 6.26 18.77 -6.82
CA ASP A 274 5.29 17.83 -7.38
C ASP A 274 4.33 18.55 -8.33
N PHE A 275 3.84 19.72 -7.91
CA PHE A 275 3.07 20.59 -8.79
C PHE A 275 3.82 21.02 -10.07
N LEU A 276 5.13 21.32 -9.97
CA LEU A 276 5.95 21.66 -11.15
C LEU A 276 6.13 20.47 -12.09
N ASN A 277 6.30 19.26 -11.55
CA ASN A 277 6.40 18.03 -12.36
C ASN A 277 5.10 17.81 -13.14
N VAL A 278 3.95 17.93 -12.48
CA VAL A 278 2.64 17.85 -13.14
C VAL A 278 2.48 18.91 -14.24
N CYS A 279 2.90 20.16 -13.98
CA CYS A 279 2.87 21.21 -15.00
C CYS A 279 3.79 20.91 -16.18
N LEU A 280 4.98 20.35 -15.91
CA LEU A 280 5.96 19.99 -16.93
C LEU A 280 5.38 18.91 -17.84
N ASP A 281 4.83 17.84 -17.27
CA ASP A 281 4.21 16.74 -18.03
C ASP A 281 3.04 17.25 -18.88
N TYR A 282 2.24 18.16 -18.34
CA TYR A 282 1.13 18.79 -19.07
C TYR A 282 1.60 19.64 -20.25
N TYR A 283 2.59 20.51 -20.05
CA TYR A 283 3.11 21.34 -21.14
C TYR A 283 3.85 20.53 -22.20
N HIS A 284 4.53 19.47 -21.78
CA HIS A 284 5.13 18.49 -22.69
C HIS A 284 4.07 17.82 -23.57
N HIS A 285 2.97 17.35 -22.96
CA HIS A 285 1.86 16.72 -23.68
C HIS A 285 1.20 17.64 -24.71
N LEU A 286 1.13 18.95 -24.43
CA LEU A 286 0.58 19.95 -25.35
C LEU A 286 1.59 20.50 -26.39
N ASP A 287 2.80 19.95 -26.47
CA ASP A 287 3.89 20.44 -27.32
C ASP A 287 4.24 21.94 -27.07
N LEU A 288 4.09 22.41 -25.83
CA LEU A 288 4.39 23.79 -25.41
C LEU A 288 5.83 23.91 -24.87
N GLU A 289 6.80 23.69 -25.77
CA GLU A 289 8.23 23.61 -25.44
C GLU A 289 8.76 24.82 -24.64
N ASN A 290 8.26 26.03 -24.90
CA ASN A 290 8.76 27.24 -24.23
C ASN A 290 8.34 27.27 -22.75
N GLU A 291 7.08 26.99 -22.47
CA GLU A 291 6.51 26.86 -21.14
C GLU A 291 7.18 25.72 -20.38
N GLU A 292 7.30 24.55 -21.00
CA GLU A 292 8.00 23.38 -20.46
C GLU A 292 9.43 23.72 -20.04
N ASN A 293 10.22 24.33 -20.92
CA ASN A 293 11.61 24.72 -20.64
C ASN A 293 11.72 25.73 -19.48
N GLN A 294 10.75 26.65 -19.36
CA GLN A 294 10.72 27.60 -18.25
C GLN A 294 10.42 26.91 -16.92
N ILE A 295 9.45 25.98 -16.90
CA ILE A 295 9.13 25.17 -15.72
C ILE A 295 10.32 24.29 -15.33
N ALA A 296 10.95 23.60 -16.28
CA ALA A 296 12.14 22.77 -16.05
C ALA A 296 13.32 23.59 -15.48
N SER A 297 13.51 24.83 -15.96
CA SER A 297 14.52 25.73 -15.40
C SER A 297 14.22 26.15 -13.96
N ILE A 298 12.96 26.26 -13.58
CA ILE A 298 12.56 26.56 -12.21
C ILE A 298 12.79 25.34 -11.33
N LEU A 299 12.27 24.18 -11.74
CA LEU A 299 12.41 22.91 -11.01
C LEU A 299 13.87 22.57 -10.68
N SER A 300 14.77 22.71 -11.66
CA SER A 300 16.21 22.47 -11.47
C SER A 300 16.87 23.42 -10.45
N LYS A 301 16.43 24.68 -10.34
CA LYS A 301 16.92 25.60 -9.29
C LYS A 301 16.41 25.21 -7.91
N ARG A 302 15.16 24.73 -7.86
CA ARG A 302 14.43 24.38 -6.64
C ARG A 302 14.93 23.08 -6.03
N ALA A 303 15.55 22.18 -6.81
CA ALA A 303 16.11 20.91 -6.36
C ALA A 303 17.14 21.01 -5.20
N LEU A 304 17.80 22.16 -5.03
CA LEU A 304 18.78 22.39 -3.94
C LEU A 304 18.15 22.87 -2.63
N ILE A 305 16.86 23.16 -2.62
CA ILE A 305 16.13 23.61 -1.44
C ILE A 305 15.77 22.38 -0.58
N SER A 306 15.54 22.54 0.72
CA SER A 306 15.03 21.43 1.56
C SER A 306 13.55 21.21 1.28
N SER A 307 13.10 19.96 1.12
CA SER A 307 11.67 19.62 0.89
C SER A 307 10.75 20.15 1.99
N ASP A 308 11.20 20.12 3.26
CA ASP A 308 10.42 20.63 4.39
C ASP A 308 10.35 22.17 4.49
N LYS A 309 11.00 22.90 3.58
CA LYS A 309 11.00 24.35 3.65
C LYS A 309 9.62 24.87 3.25
N LYS A 310 9.01 25.66 4.12
CA LYS A 310 7.75 26.34 3.83
C LYS A 310 7.84 27.20 2.56
N LEU A 311 6.88 27.03 1.66
CA LEU A 311 6.71 27.82 0.46
C LEU A 311 6.23 29.23 0.81
N GLU A 312 6.92 30.24 0.28
CA GLU A 312 6.51 31.63 0.44
C GLU A 312 5.71 32.09 -0.78
N PRO A 313 4.47 32.62 -0.62
CA PRO A 313 3.68 33.10 -1.76
C PRO A 313 4.34 34.24 -2.56
N LYS A 314 5.32 34.94 -1.95
CA LYS A 314 6.08 36.03 -2.59
C LYS A 314 7.38 35.55 -3.25
N ASP A 315 7.64 34.24 -3.22
CA ASP A 315 8.79 33.65 -3.89
C ASP A 315 8.76 34.00 -5.39
N LYS A 316 9.92 34.37 -5.94
CA LYS A 316 10.01 34.86 -7.31
C LYS A 316 9.71 33.77 -8.32
N ASP A 317 10.16 32.55 -8.05
CA ASP A 317 9.98 31.42 -8.94
C ASP A 317 8.51 30.97 -8.89
N PHE A 318 7.90 30.97 -7.70
CA PHE A 318 6.46 30.75 -7.55
C PHE A 318 5.62 31.75 -8.36
N GLN A 319 5.92 33.06 -8.24
CA GLN A 319 5.23 34.10 -9.01
C GLN A 319 5.47 33.97 -10.52
N GLN A 320 6.66 33.51 -10.93
CA GLN A 320 6.95 33.24 -12.34
C GLN A 320 6.09 32.10 -12.88
N VAL A 321 5.90 31.01 -12.13
CA VAL A 321 5.03 29.90 -12.54
C VAL A 321 3.58 30.34 -12.70
N LEU A 322 3.06 31.15 -11.78
CA LEU A 322 1.71 31.72 -11.92
C LEU A 322 1.56 32.55 -13.20
N GLN A 323 2.62 33.26 -13.63
CA GLN A 323 2.61 34.01 -14.88
C GLN A 323 2.61 33.09 -16.09
N ILE A 324 3.40 32.01 -16.09
CA ILE A 324 3.44 31.02 -17.18
C ILE A 324 2.04 30.44 -17.39
N ILE A 325 1.46 29.89 -16.32
CA ILE A 325 0.10 29.33 -16.31
C ILE A 325 -0.91 30.35 -16.85
N HIS A 326 -0.86 31.60 -16.38
CA HIS A 326 -1.82 32.61 -16.81
C HIS A 326 -1.66 33.02 -18.30
N HIS A 327 -0.48 32.87 -18.90
CA HIS A 327 -0.27 33.15 -20.31
C HIS A 327 -0.71 31.99 -21.21
N SER A 328 -0.54 30.74 -20.79
CA SER A 328 -0.92 29.55 -21.56
C SER A 328 -2.43 29.43 -21.78
N PHE A 329 -3.25 30.11 -20.98
CA PHE A 329 -4.71 29.96 -20.95
C PHE A 329 -5.47 31.25 -21.31
N LYS A 330 -4.83 32.17 -22.02
CA LYS A 330 -5.47 33.33 -22.68
C LYS A 330 -5.73 33.04 -24.14
#